data_AF-A0A9D2AIJ1-F1
#
_entry.id   AF-A0A9D2AIJ1-F1
#
_cell.length_a   1.000
_cell.length_b   1.000
_cell.length_c   1.000
_cell.angle_alpha   90.00
_cell.angle_beta   90.00
_cell.angle_gamma   90.00
#
_symmetry.space_group_name_H-M   'P 1'
#
loop_
_entity.id
_entity.type
_entity.pdbx_description
1 polymer ?
#
loop_
_entity_poly.entity_id
_entity_poly.type
_entity_poly.pdbx_seq_one_letter_code
_entity_poly.pdbx_strand_id
1 'polypeptide(L)'
;LAELCPAGLAIGRGAVRNPFLFRMLRGAPAPSPEELRQYYHVLAEETERVLPPRRSPAAHCNRMKKYLAFCYDDFSPEQEYALRRCTQMDEMLRILDER
;
A
#
# COMPACT_ATOMS: atom_id res chain seq x y z
N LEU A 1 -21.80 -11.40 13.74
CA LEU A 1 -20.92 -10.51 14.55
C LEU A 1 -21.73 -9.64 15.50
N ALA A 2 -22.79 -8.96 15.04
CA ALA A 2 -23.63 -8.11 15.90
C ALA A 2 -24.20 -8.87 17.12
N GLU A 3 -24.57 -10.14 16.96
CA GLU A 3 -25.10 -10.98 18.04
C GLU A 3 -24.06 -11.47 19.06
N LEU A 4 -22.77 -11.34 18.74
CA LEU A 4 -21.68 -11.86 19.58
C LEU A 4 -21.13 -10.79 20.55
N CYS A 5 -21.60 -9.55 20.45
CA CYS A 5 -21.18 -8.39 21.27
C CYS A 5 -19.69 -8.38 21.65
N PRO A 6 -18.76 -8.51 20.68
CA PRO A 6 -17.34 -8.58 21.01
C PRO A 6 -16.85 -7.24 21.56
N ALA A 7 -15.98 -7.27 22.56
CA ALA A 7 -15.36 -6.06 23.11
C ALA A 7 -14.38 -5.36 22.15
N GLY A 8 -14.02 -6.01 21.03
CA GLY A 8 -13.12 -5.46 20.02
C GLY A 8 -13.08 -6.30 18.74
N LEU A 9 -12.46 -5.74 17.70
CA LEU A 9 -12.28 -6.38 16.40
C LEU A 9 -10.79 -6.44 16.04
N ALA A 10 -10.29 -7.63 15.76
CA ALA A 10 -8.95 -7.83 15.19
C ALA A 10 -9.04 -7.90 13.66
N ILE A 11 -8.19 -7.15 12.97
CA ILE A 11 -8.13 -7.11 11.50
C ILE A 11 -6.75 -7.57 11.06
N GLY A 12 -6.73 -8.64 10.26
CA GLY A 12 -5.50 -9.16 9.65
C GLY A 12 -5.19 -8.49 8.31
N ARG A 13 -5.07 -9.30 7.26
CA ARG A 13 -4.63 -8.90 5.91
C ARG A 13 -5.41 -7.73 5.30
N GLY A 14 -6.68 -7.55 5.66
CA GLY A 14 -7.51 -6.42 5.19
C GLY A 14 -6.93 -5.05 5.53
N ALA A 15 -6.18 -4.93 6.63
CA ALA A 15 -5.52 -3.70 7.02
C ALA A 15 -4.30 -3.35 6.14
N VAL A 16 -3.69 -4.33 5.46
CA VAL A 16 -2.56 -4.10 4.55
C VAL A 16 -3.03 -3.50 3.23
N ARG A 17 -4.20 -3.94 2.73
CA ARG A 17 -4.83 -3.39 1.51
C ARG A 17 -5.32 -1.95 1.71
N ASN A 18 -5.92 -1.67 2.86
CA ASN A 18 -6.51 -0.37 3.17
C ASN A 18 -5.97 0.15 4.52
N PRO A 19 -4.92 0.99 4.53
CA PRO A 19 -4.36 1.54 5.77
C PRO A 19 -5.34 2.48 6.51
N PHE A 20 -6.37 2.99 5.82
CA PHE A 20 -7.40 3.86 6.38
C PHE A 20 -8.57 3.09 7.02
N LEU A 21 -8.57 1.76 6.94
CA LEU A 21 -9.67 0.92 7.41
C LEU A 21 -10.05 1.20 8.87
N PHE A 22 -9.07 1.41 9.75
CA PHE A 22 -9.35 1.68 11.17
C PHE A 22 -10.08 3.01 11.40
N ARG A 23 -9.78 4.06 10.63
CA ARG A 23 -10.52 5.32 10.75
C ARG A 23 -11.91 5.22 10.11
N MET A 24 -12.03 4.48 9.00
CA MET A 24 -13.30 4.25 8.31
C MET A 24 -14.28 3.47 9.20
N LEU A 25 -13.80 2.45 9.93
CA LEU A 25 -14.59 1.71 10.91
C LEU A 25 -15.05 2.59 12.09
N ARG A 26 -14.40 3.73 12.33
CA ARG A 26 -14.81 4.75 13.31
C ARG A 26 -15.70 5.85 12.73
N GLY A 27 -16.15 5.70 11.48
CA GLY A 27 -17.06 6.64 10.81
C GLY A 27 -16.36 7.77 10.03
N ALA A 28 -15.03 7.74 9.89
CA ALA A 28 -14.35 8.68 8.99
C ALA A 28 -14.65 8.36 7.51
N PRO A 29 -14.61 9.36 6.61
CA PRO A 29 -14.78 9.10 5.18
C PRO A 29 -13.68 8.20 4.61
N ALA A 30 -13.97 7.62 3.43
CA ALA A 30 -12.97 6.95 2.61
C ALA A 30 -11.83 7.92 2.25
N PRO A 31 -10.60 7.43 2.04
CA PRO A 31 -9.48 8.29 1.70
C PRO A 31 -9.66 9.02 0.37
N SER A 32 -9.21 10.27 0.34
CA SER A 32 -9.09 11.00 -0.92
C SER A 32 -8.00 10.38 -1.81
N PRO A 33 -8.01 10.65 -3.13
CA PRO A 33 -6.92 10.24 -4.00
C PRO A 33 -5.55 10.73 -3.51
N GLU A 34 -5.50 11.95 -2.95
CA GLU A 34 -4.26 12.53 -2.41
C GLU A 34 -3.75 11.78 -1.17
N GLU A 35 -4.64 11.39 -0.26
CA GLU A 35 -4.26 10.58 0.90
C GLU A 35 -3.73 9.19 0.48
N LEU A 36 -4.28 8.61 -0.58
CA LEU A 36 -3.79 7.35 -1.15
C LEU A 36 -2.41 7.51 -1.80
N ARG A 37 -2.17 8.60 -2.55
CA ARG A 37 -0.85 8.90 -3.11
C ARG A 37 0.19 9.10 -2.00
N GLN A 38 -0.12 9.94 -1.02
CA GLN A 38 0.78 10.19 0.12
C GLN A 38 1.10 8.91 0.88
N TYR A 39 0.13 7.99 1.01
CA TYR A 39 0.40 6.68 1.63
C TYR A 39 1.49 5.90 0.90
N TYR A 40 1.50 5.88 -0.43
CA TYR A 40 2.52 5.17 -1.18
C TYR A 40 3.92 5.79 -1.04
N HIS A 41 4.00 7.12 -0.97
CA HIS A 41 5.26 7.84 -0.70
C HIS A 41 5.80 7.50 0.70
N VAL A 42 4.94 7.59 1.73
CA VAL A 42 5.32 7.20 3.10
C VAL A 42 5.73 5.74 3.17
N LEU A 43 5.02 4.85 2.47
CA LEU A 43 5.38 3.43 2.41
C LEU A 43 6.74 3.22 1.74
N ALA A 44 7.06 3.98 0.67
CA ALA A 44 8.37 3.94 0.03
C ALA A 44 9.47 4.37 1.01
N GLU A 45 9.30 5.50 1.72
CA GLU A 45 10.25 5.98 2.73
C GLU A 45 10.46 4.98 3.87
N GLU A 46 9.38 4.45 4.44
CA GLU A 46 9.45 3.49 5.54
C GLU A 46 10.04 2.15 5.11
N THR A 47 9.76 1.72 3.88
CA THR A 47 10.37 0.48 3.35
C THR A 47 11.85 0.65 3.03
N GLU A 48 12.30 1.85 2.64
CA GLU A 48 13.72 2.14 2.47
C GLU A 48 14.44 2.17 3.82
N ARG A 49 13.85 2.84 4.82
CA ARG A 49 14.42 2.98 6.17
C ARG A 49 14.72 1.63 6.84
N VAL A 50 13.88 0.62 6.60
CA VAL A 50 14.06 -0.72 7.18
C VAL A 50 14.94 -1.64 6.32
N LEU A 51 15.40 -1.19 5.15
CA LEU A 51 16.29 -1.97 4.31
C LEU A 51 17.76 -1.83 4.77
N PRO A 52 18.56 -2.91 4.67
CA PRO A 52 19.99 -2.83 4.95
C PRO A 52 20.72 -1.91 3.95
N PRO A 53 21.74 -1.14 4.39
CA PRO A 53 22.39 -0.10 3.57
C PRO A 53 23.12 -0.56 2.29
N ARG A 54 23.28 -1.87 2.05
CA ARG A 54 24.10 -2.42 0.95
C ARG A 54 23.28 -3.22 -0.07
N ARG A 55 22.07 -2.78 -0.39
CA ARG A 55 21.21 -3.48 -1.36
C ARG A 55 21.10 -2.77 -2.70
N SER A 56 20.76 -3.55 -3.72
CA SER A 56 20.47 -3.01 -5.05
C SER A 56 19.18 -2.19 -5.03
N PRO A 57 19.04 -1.18 -5.91
CA PRO A 57 17.78 -0.42 -6.07
C PRO A 57 16.55 -1.33 -6.28
N ALA A 58 16.72 -2.44 -7.00
CA ALA A 58 15.66 -3.42 -7.21
C ALA A 58 15.15 -4.09 -5.92
N ALA A 59 15.95 -4.12 -4.85
CA ALA A 59 15.52 -4.68 -3.57
C ALA A 59 14.43 -3.83 -2.91
N HIS A 60 14.48 -2.50 -3.05
CA HIS A 60 13.47 -1.59 -2.54
C HIS A 60 12.15 -1.76 -3.30
N CYS A 61 12.19 -1.81 -4.64
CA CYS A 61 11.02 -2.14 -5.45
C CYS A 61 10.42 -3.49 -5.08
N ASN A 62 11.23 -4.53 -4.92
CA ASN A 62 10.74 -5.86 -4.55
C ASN A 62 10.12 -5.87 -3.14
N ARG A 63 10.59 -5.02 -2.22
CA ARG A 63 9.98 -4.84 -0.90
C ARG A 63 8.62 -4.16 -1.02
N MET A 64 8.53 -3.06 -1.78
CA MET A 64 7.28 -2.36 -2.05
C MET A 64 6.23 -3.26 -2.71
N LYS A 65 6.62 -4.05 -3.72
CA LYS A 65 5.74 -5.01 -4.40
C LYS A 65 5.06 -6.01 -3.47
N LYS A 66 5.68 -6.36 -2.33
CA LYS A 66 5.06 -7.24 -1.33
C LYS A 66 3.84 -6.60 -0.65
N TYR A 67 3.84 -5.28 -0.50
CA TYR A 67 2.70 -4.53 0.01
C TYR A 67 1.68 -4.26 -1.09
N LEU A 68 2.13 -3.88 -2.29
CA LEU A 68 1.25 -3.67 -3.45
C LEU A 68 0.51 -4.94 -3.88
N ALA A 69 1.04 -6.13 -3.57
CA ALA A 69 0.35 -7.40 -3.77
C ALA A 69 -1.05 -7.47 -3.12
N PHE A 70 -1.31 -6.65 -2.10
CA PHE A 70 -2.63 -6.54 -1.47
C PHE A 70 -3.54 -5.50 -2.12
N CYS A 71 -3.00 -4.64 -2.98
CA CYS A 71 -3.69 -3.50 -3.58
C CYS A 71 -3.86 -3.62 -5.10
N TYR A 72 -3.35 -4.67 -5.78
CA TYR A 72 -3.39 -4.75 -7.24
C TYR A 72 -4.80 -4.66 -7.83
N ASP A 73 -5.81 -5.19 -7.13
CA ASP A 73 -7.23 -5.06 -7.51
C ASP A 73 -7.71 -3.60 -7.64
N ASP A 74 -6.97 -2.64 -7.09
CA ASP A 74 -7.31 -1.22 -7.09
C ASP A 74 -6.68 -0.46 -8.28
N PHE A 75 -5.98 -1.15 -9.19
CA PHE A 75 -5.29 -0.60 -10.36
C PHE A 75 -5.86 -1.14 -11.68
N SER A 76 -5.64 -0.42 -12.78
CA SER A 76 -5.94 -0.96 -14.11
C SER A 76 -5.00 -2.12 -14.45
N PRO A 77 -5.38 -3.04 -15.37
CA PRO A 77 -4.50 -4.12 -15.83
C PRO A 77 -3.15 -3.62 -16.35
N GLU A 78 -3.11 -2.47 -17.01
CA GLU A 78 -1.90 -1.85 -17.55
C GLU A 78 -1.00 -1.32 -16.43
N GLN A 79 -1.58 -0.65 -15.43
CA GLN A 79 -0.87 -0.18 -14.25
C GLN A 79 -0.33 -1.34 -13.42
N GLU A 80 -1.14 -2.39 -13.20
CA GLU A 80 -0.69 -3.59 -12.51
C GLU A 80 0.49 -4.24 -13.24
N TYR A 81 0.40 -4.40 -14.56
CA TYR A 81 1.48 -4.95 -15.37
C TYR A 81 2.76 -4.11 -15.23
N ALA A 82 2.66 -2.78 -15.32
CA ALA A 82 3.80 -1.88 -15.16
C ALA A 82 4.41 -1.97 -13.74
N LEU A 83 3.59 -1.93 -12.68
CA LEU A 83 4.03 -2.06 -11.29
C LEU A 83 4.74 -3.39 -11.03
N ARG A 84 4.26 -4.50 -11.61
CA ARG A 84 4.92 -5.81 -11.47
C ARG A 84 6.30 -5.83 -12.14
N ARG A 85 6.50 -5.08 -13.22
CA ARG A 85 7.72 -5.12 -14.05
C ARG A 85 8.76 -4.05 -13.72
N CYS A 86 8.36 -2.92 -13.12
CA CYS A 86 9.28 -1.85 -12.74
C CYS A 86 10.41 -2.36 -11.84
N THR A 87 11.60 -1.78 -11.97
CA THR A 87 12.78 -2.19 -11.16
C THR A 87 13.42 -1.04 -10.39
N GLN A 88 12.93 0.17 -10.62
CA GLN A 88 13.40 1.40 -9.98
C GLN A 88 12.25 2.07 -9.21
N MET A 89 12.57 2.68 -8.07
CA MET A 89 11.54 3.26 -7.20
C MET A 89 10.88 4.46 -7.85
N ASP A 90 11.64 5.32 -8.52
CA ASP A 90 11.12 6.50 -9.22
C ASP A 90 10.15 6.12 -10.36
N GLU A 91 10.36 4.97 -11.00
CA GLU A 91 9.42 4.43 -11.98
C GLU A 91 8.13 3.96 -11.29
N MET A 92 8.24 3.24 -10.18
CA MET A 92 7.10 2.79 -9.40
C MET A 92 6.25 3.97 -8.89
N LEU A 93 6.88 4.99 -8.31
CA LEU A 93 6.19 6.16 -7.77
C LEU A 93 5.45 6.95 -8.86
N ARG A 94 6.06 7.12 -10.04
CA ARG A 94 5.35 7.75 -11.19
C ARG A 94 4.07 7.00 -11.56
N ILE A 95 4.12 5.67 -11.64
CA ILE A 95 2.92 4.86 -11.94
C ILE A 95 1.86 5.02 -10.84
N LEU A 96 2.26 5.13 -9.58
CA LEU A 96 1.35 5.33 -8.45
C LEU A 96 0.74 6.74 -8.39
N ASP A 97 1.45 7.76 -8.86
CA ASP A 97 1.00 9.15 -8.91
C ASP A 97 0.00 9.41 -10.04
N GLU A 98 0.05 8.60 -11.12
CA GLU A 98 -0.90 8.64 -12.25
C GLU A 98 -2.31 8.11 -11.90
N ARG A 99 -2.50 7.62 -10.66
CA ARG A 99 -3.78 7.12 -10.13
C ARG A 99 -4.72 8.25 -9.71
#